data_AF-H2ZC62-F1
#
_entry.id   AF-H2ZC62-F1
#
_cell.length_a   1.000
_cell.length_b   1.000
_cell.length_c   1.000
_cell.angle_alpha   90.00
_cell.angle_beta   90.00
_cell.angle_gamma   90.00
#
_symmetry.space_group_name_H-M   'P 1'
#
loop_
_entity.id
_entity.type
_entity.pdbx_description
1 polymer ?
#
loop_
_entity_poly.entity_id
_entity_poly.type
_entity_poly.pdbx_seq_one_letter_code
_entity_poly.pdbx_strand_id
1 'polypeptide(L)'
;MARVLYLAILAFVAAYIIQYYRVKRCSITRETADNEYDFVIVGAGTSGSVIANRLSEIHNVKILLLEAGEEDSPNFLINTPMMVTTLQNASTDWSYRTVPQKHACFSLKDKVSFWPRGKVLGGSSSINYM
;
A
#
# COMPACT_ATOMS: atom_id res chain seq x y z
N MET A 1 22.08 34.39 9.54
CA MET A 1 21.86 33.44 8.42
C MET A 1 22.08 31.99 8.85
N ALA A 2 23.30 31.55 9.19
CA ALA A 2 23.59 30.14 9.51
C ALA A 2 22.79 29.55 10.70
N ARG A 3 22.62 30.29 11.81
CA ARG A 3 21.84 29.81 12.98
C ARG A 3 20.35 29.60 12.68
N VAL A 4 19.76 30.47 11.87
CA VAL A 4 18.35 30.37 11.47
C VAL A 4 18.15 29.15 10.57
N LEU A 5 19.07 28.92 9.62
CA LEU A 5 19.04 27.74 8.76
C LEU A 5 19.22 26.45 9.55
N TYR A 6 20.14 26.42 10.51
CA TYR A 6 20.37 25.26 11.37
C TYR A 6 19.14 24.90 12.23
N LEU A 7 18.51 25.90 12.85
CA LEU A 7 17.29 25.68 13.63
C LEU A 7 16.12 25.22 12.76
N ALA A 8 16.00 25.75 11.53
CA ALA A 8 14.98 25.30 10.57
C ALA A 8 15.18 23.84 10.16
N ILE A 9 16.41 23.41 9.91
CA ILE A 9 16.73 22.01 9.60
C ILE A 9 16.41 21.10 10.79
N LEU A 10 16.81 21.49 12.01
CA LEU A 10 16.49 20.71 13.22
C LEU A 10 14.98 20.58 13.44
N ALA A 11 14.21 21.65 13.22
CA ALA A 11 12.76 21.62 13.31
C ALA A 11 12.13 20.70 12.26
N PHE A 12 12.63 20.72 11.02
CA PHE A 12 12.17 19.83 9.96
C PHE A 12 12.46 18.36 10.26
N VAL A 13 13.68 18.06 10.73
CA VAL A 13 14.08 16.70 11.13
C VAL A 13 13.24 16.23 12.31
N ALA A 14 13.02 17.07 13.33
CA ALA A 14 12.18 16.72 14.47
C ALA A 14 10.72 16.48 14.04
N ALA A 15 10.16 17.33 13.18
CA ALA A 15 8.82 17.14 12.63
C ALA A 15 8.70 15.85 11.83
N TYR A 16 9.68 15.53 10.98
CA TYR A 16 9.75 14.28 10.23
C TYR A 16 9.79 13.07 11.16
N ILE A 17 10.64 13.10 12.19
CA ILE A 17 10.75 12.04 13.19
C ILE A 17 9.42 11.85 13.92
N ILE A 18 8.79 12.93 14.39
CA ILE A 18 7.49 12.87 15.08
C ILE A 18 6.42 12.29 14.16
N GLN A 19 6.37 12.73 12.90
CA GLN A 19 5.42 12.22 11.91
C GLN A 19 5.62 10.74 11.63
N TYR A 20 6.88 10.30 11.46
CA TYR A 20 7.24 8.90 11.28
C TYR A 20 6.74 8.02 12.45
N TYR A 21 7.03 8.40 13.70
CA TYR A 21 6.60 7.64 14.87
C TYR A 21 5.09 7.69 15.11
N ARG A 22 4.41 8.78 14.75
CA ARG A 22 2.96 8.89 14.87
C ARG A 22 2.25 7.94 13.91
N VAL A 23 2.75 7.80 12.69
CA VAL A 23 2.19 6.87 11.69
C VAL A 23 2.48 5.42 12.07
N LYS A 24 3.70 5.11 12.54
CA LYS A 24 4.10 3.75 12.93
C LYS A 24 3.31 3.17 14.12
N ARG A 25 2.59 4.00 14.88
CA ARG A 25 1.76 3.55 16.03
C ARG A 25 0.46 2.86 15.60
N CYS A 26 0.03 3.01 14.35
CA CYS A 26 -1.20 2.40 13.86
C CYS A 26 -0.89 1.05 13.19
N SER A 27 -0.24 0.13 13.89
CA SER A 27 -0.13 -1.25 13.38
C SER A 27 -1.51 -1.90 13.49
N ILE A 28 -2.15 -2.13 12.35
CA ILE A 28 -3.47 -2.78 12.27
C ILE A 28 -3.31 -4.31 12.37
N THR A 29 -2.07 -4.78 12.23
CA THR A 29 -1.70 -6.19 12.25
C THR A 29 -1.74 -6.77 13.67
N ARG A 30 -2.43 -7.91 13.78
CA ARG A 30 -2.53 -8.69 15.01
C ARG A 30 -1.55 -9.86 14.92
N GLU A 31 -0.74 -10.06 15.96
CA GLU A 31 0.27 -11.15 15.97
C GLU A 31 -0.36 -12.54 16.01
N THR A 32 -1.61 -12.66 16.46
CA THR A 32 -2.34 -13.92 16.59
C THR A 32 -3.73 -13.81 15.98
N ALA A 33 -4.11 -14.84 15.22
CA ALA A 33 -5.46 -15.00 14.70
C ALA A 33 -6.33 -15.75 15.73
N ASP A 34 -7.61 -15.39 15.79
CA ASP A 34 -8.61 -16.17 16.50
C ASP A 34 -8.93 -17.45 15.71
N ASN A 35 -9.51 -18.45 16.37
CA ASN A 35 -9.88 -19.70 15.70
C ASN A 35 -11.08 -19.55 14.74
N GLU A 36 -11.93 -18.53 14.95
CA GLU A 36 -13.19 -18.36 14.23
C GLU A 36 -13.50 -16.87 13.97
N TYR A 37 -14.02 -16.60 12.78
CA TYR A 37 -14.45 -15.29 12.30
C TYR A 37 -15.78 -15.42 11.55
N ASP A 38 -16.64 -14.41 11.65
CA ASP A 38 -17.90 -14.36 10.89
C ASP A 38 -17.65 -14.06 9.40
N PHE A 39 -16.62 -13.25 9.13
CA PHE A 39 -16.22 -12.90 7.77
C PHE A 39 -14.70 -12.99 7.61
N VAL A 40 -14.27 -13.61 6.51
CA VAL A 40 -12.87 -13.60 6.07
C VAL A 40 -12.79 -12.93 4.71
N ILE A 41 -12.06 -11.82 4.65
CA ILE A 41 -11.81 -11.05 3.44
C ILE A 41 -10.38 -11.31 3.02
N VAL A 42 -10.20 -11.82 1.79
CA VAL A 42 -8.88 -12.08 1.21
C VAL A 42 -8.54 -10.98 0.22
N GLY A 43 -7.52 -10.19 0.55
CA GLY A 43 -7.06 -9.01 -0.15
C GLY A 43 -7.65 -7.73 0.43
N ALA A 44 -6.80 -6.88 1.00
CA ALA A 44 -7.13 -5.52 1.45
C ALA A 44 -6.92 -4.49 0.34
N GLY A 45 -7.32 -4.85 -0.89
CA GLY A 45 -7.34 -3.93 -2.02
C GLY A 45 -8.47 -2.91 -1.93
N THR A 46 -8.69 -2.17 -3.02
CA THR A 46 -9.73 -1.13 -3.12
C THR A 46 -11.12 -1.61 -2.65
N SER A 47 -11.57 -2.79 -3.09
CA SER A 47 -12.85 -3.35 -2.65
C SER A 47 -12.79 -3.96 -1.26
N GLY A 48 -11.74 -4.73 -0.95
CA GLY A 48 -11.58 -5.42 0.33
C GLY A 48 -11.58 -4.46 1.51
N SER A 49 -10.86 -3.33 1.39
CA SER A 49 -10.83 -2.28 2.41
C SER A 49 -12.20 -1.63 2.62
N VAL A 50 -12.96 -1.39 1.54
CA VAL A 50 -14.32 -0.83 1.65
C VAL A 50 -15.28 -1.82 2.30
N ILE A 51 -15.22 -3.09 1.90
CA ILE A 51 -16.07 -4.14 2.48
C ILE A 51 -15.74 -4.34 3.96
N ALA A 52 -14.45 -4.41 4.32
CA ALA A 52 -14.02 -4.54 5.70
C ALA A 52 -14.53 -3.38 6.56
N ASN A 53 -14.46 -2.15 6.05
CA ASN A 53 -14.97 -0.96 6.72
C ASN A 53 -16.50 -0.98 6.89
N ARG A 54 -17.25 -1.51 5.92
CA ARG A 54 -18.72 -1.61 6.04
C ARG A 54 -19.15 -2.73 6.99
N LEU A 55 -18.49 -3.87 6.95
CA LEU A 55 -18.79 -4.97 7.85
C LEU A 55 -18.43 -4.60 9.30
N SER A 56 -17.39 -3.79 9.52
CA SER A 56 -17.00 -3.37 10.88
C SER A 56 -18.01 -2.43 11.55
N GLU A 57 -18.94 -1.84 10.79
CA GLU A 57 -20.08 -1.07 11.34
C GLU A 57 -21.11 -1.99 12.01
N ILE A 58 -21.12 -3.29 11.71
CA ILE A 58 -22.02 -4.26 12.32
C ILE A 58 -21.51 -4.63 13.71
N HIS A 59 -22.35 -4.49 14.73
CA HIS A 59 -22.00 -4.88 16.08
C HIS A 59 -21.91 -6.42 16.22
N ASN A 60 -21.00 -6.89 17.08
CA ASN A 60 -20.81 -8.29 17.46
C ASN A 60 -20.37 -9.26 16.34
N VAL A 61 -19.81 -8.77 15.23
CA VAL A 61 -19.15 -9.63 14.23
C VAL A 61 -17.63 -9.52 14.32
N LYS A 62 -16.94 -10.63 14.08
CA LYS A 62 -15.49 -10.70 13.95
C LYS A 62 -15.10 -10.81 12.49
N ILE A 63 -14.26 -9.90 12.04
CA ILE A 63 -13.81 -9.82 10.64
C ILE A 63 -12.30 -10.05 10.60
N LEU A 64 -11.88 -10.98 9.76
CA LEU A 64 -10.48 -11.17 9.41
C LEU A 64 -10.23 -10.58 8.03
N LEU A 65 -9.30 -9.64 7.93
CA LEU A 65 -8.81 -9.10 6.66
C LEU A 65 -7.38 -9.57 6.44
N LEU A 66 -7.16 -10.31 5.36
CA LEU A 66 -5.84 -10.83 4.98
C LEU A 66 -5.30 -10.05 3.80
N GLU A 67 -4.09 -9.51 3.91
CA GLU A 67 -3.37 -8.85 2.82
C GLU A 67 -1.98 -9.45 2.71
N ALA A 68 -1.53 -9.70 1.46
CA ALA A 68 -0.23 -10.28 1.20
C ALA A 68 0.90 -9.24 1.25
N GLY A 69 0.56 -7.98 1.00
CA GLY A 69 1.48 -6.85 1.07
C GLY A 69 1.69 -6.30 2.47
N GLU A 70 2.61 -5.34 2.55
CA GLU A 70 2.87 -4.57 3.78
C GLU A 70 1.80 -3.47 3.97
N GLU A 71 1.86 -2.78 5.11
CA GLU A 71 1.08 -1.56 5.32
C GLU A 71 1.54 -0.45 4.34
N ASP A 72 0.61 0.38 3.88
CA ASP A 72 0.88 1.50 2.98
C ASP A 72 1.54 2.69 3.69
N SER A 73 1.43 2.75 5.01
CA SER A 73 1.96 3.81 5.85
C SER A 73 3.04 3.25 6.78
N PRO A 74 4.20 3.92 6.97
CA PRO A 74 4.56 5.27 6.52
C PRO A 74 5.28 5.33 5.16
N ASN A 75 4.83 4.61 4.13
CA ASN A 75 5.53 4.61 2.85
C ASN A 75 5.38 5.95 2.11
N PHE A 76 6.42 6.79 2.14
CA PHE A 76 6.43 8.10 1.49
C PHE A 76 6.21 8.02 -0.03
N LEU A 77 6.64 6.94 -0.67
CA LEU A 77 6.48 6.76 -2.12
C LEU A 77 5.01 6.54 -2.50
N ILE A 78 4.25 5.82 -1.67
CA ILE A 78 2.81 5.61 -1.87
C ILE A 78 2.04 6.92 -1.63
N ASN A 79 2.38 7.64 -0.57
CA ASN A 79 1.68 8.85 -0.16
C ASN A 79 2.00 10.09 -1.02
N THR A 80 2.94 9.99 -1.96
CA THR A 80 3.34 11.07 -2.88
C THR A 80 2.89 10.72 -4.30
N PRO A 81 1.79 11.30 -4.84
CA PRO A 81 1.23 10.90 -6.14
C PRO A 81 2.24 10.95 -7.31
N MET A 82 3.20 11.88 -7.26
CA MET A 82 4.25 12.00 -8.27
C MET A 82 5.20 10.79 -8.33
N MET A 83 5.27 9.98 -7.27
CA MET A 83 6.18 8.85 -7.14
C MET A 83 5.60 7.53 -7.69
N VAL A 84 4.38 7.52 -8.24
CA VAL A 84 3.70 6.31 -8.75
C VAL A 84 4.57 5.45 -9.68
N THR A 85 5.38 6.08 -10.55
CA THR A 85 6.25 5.35 -11.49
C THR A 85 7.35 4.56 -10.78
N THR A 86 7.76 4.98 -9.58
CA THR A 86 8.77 4.29 -8.75
C THR A 86 8.20 3.07 -8.03
N LEU A 87 6.87 3.00 -7.89
CA LEU A 87 6.17 1.88 -7.25
C LEU A 87 5.99 0.69 -8.21
N GLN A 88 6.12 0.92 -9.52
CA GLN A 88 6.04 -0.12 -10.53
C GLN A 88 7.26 -1.04 -10.44
N ASN A 89 7.02 -2.35 -10.38
CA ASN A 89 8.05 -3.39 -10.22
C ASN A 89 8.82 -3.29 -8.89
N ALA A 90 8.23 -2.63 -7.88
CA ALA A 90 8.73 -2.57 -6.51
C ALA A 90 8.18 -3.74 -5.66
N SER A 91 8.59 -3.82 -4.38
CA SER A 91 8.07 -4.82 -3.44
C SER A 91 6.57 -4.71 -3.21
N THR A 92 6.01 -3.51 -3.38
CA THR A 92 4.58 -3.18 -3.27
C THR A 92 3.77 -3.51 -4.53
N ASP A 93 4.39 -4.14 -5.53
CA ASP A 93 3.78 -4.52 -6.80
C ASP A 93 3.90 -6.04 -7.02
N TRP A 94 2.78 -6.69 -7.33
CA TRP A 94 2.76 -8.08 -7.79
C TRP A 94 3.59 -8.31 -9.05
N SER A 95 3.83 -7.24 -9.83
CA SER A 95 4.76 -7.23 -10.96
C SER A 95 4.39 -8.24 -12.05
N TYR A 96 3.09 -8.39 -12.33
CA TYR A 96 2.62 -9.37 -13.29
C TYR A 96 3.17 -9.10 -14.69
N ARG A 97 3.39 -10.19 -15.43
CA ARG A 97 3.79 -10.14 -16.84
C ARG A 97 2.84 -11.01 -17.63
N THR A 98 2.42 -10.52 -18.78
CA THR A 98 1.60 -11.31 -19.69
C THR A 98 2.45 -12.43 -20.31
N VAL A 99 1.80 -13.47 -20.81
CA VAL A 99 2.43 -14.33 -21.82
C VAL A 99 2.68 -13.52 -23.12
N PRO A 100 3.54 -13.99 -24.05
CA PRO A 100 3.70 -13.35 -25.35
C PRO A 100 2.37 -13.13 -26.07
N GLN A 101 2.10 -11.90 -26.51
CA GLN A 101 0.83 -11.54 -27.15
C GLN A 101 0.91 -11.70 -28.67
N LYS A 102 0.00 -12.47 -29.26
CA LYS A 102 -0.03 -12.70 -30.73
C LYS A 102 -0.41 -11.45 -31.52
N HIS A 103 -1.29 -10.62 -30.96
CA HIS A 103 -1.95 -9.51 -31.65
C HIS A 103 -1.71 -8.14 -31.00
N ALA A 104 -0.79 -8.05 -30.03
CA ALA A 104 -0.48 -6.81 -29.30
C ALA A 104 1.01 -6.76 -28.94
N CYS A 105 1.44 -5.66 -28.32
CA CYS A 105 2.77 -5.52 -27.73
C CYS A 105 3.94 -5.69 -28.74
N PHE A 106 3.73 -5.37 -30.01
CA PHE A 106 4.72 -5.59 -31.08
C PHE A 106 6.06 -4.88 -30.84
N SER A 107 6.05 -3.75 -30.14
CA SER A 107 7.26 -2.99 -29.79
C SER A 107 7.83 -3.34 -28.40
N LEU A 108 7.23 -4.30 -27.68
CA LEU A 108 7.76 -4.78 -26.40
C LEU A 108 8.63 -6.00 -26.62
N LYS A 109 9.66 -6.15 -25.78
CA LYS A 109 10.52 -7.34 -25.78
C LYS A 109 9.66 -8.61 -25.61
N ASP A 110 9.87 -9.57 -26.51
CA ASP A 110 9.14 -10.85 -26.54
C ASP A 110 7.60 -10.73 -26.59
N LYS A 111 7.08 -9.54 -26.97
CA LYS A 111 5.65 -9.21 -26.92
C LYS A 111 5.00 -9.44 -25.55
N VAL A 112 5.78 -9.27 -24.49
CA VAL A 112 5.34 -9.41 -23.09
C VAL A 112 5.10 -8.04 -22.47
N SER A 113 3.90 -7.83 -21.95
CA SER A 113 3.53 -6.59 -21.27
C SER A 113 3.69 -6.72 -19.76
N PHE A 114 4.10 -5.62 -19.11
CA PHE A 114 4.24 -5.50 -17.67
C PHE A 114 3.00 -4.84 -17.08
N TRP A 115 2.34 -5.51 -16.14
CA TRP A 115 1.04 -5.11 -15.59
C TRP A 115 1.15 -4.94 -14.07
N PRO A 116 1.39 -3.70 -13.60
CA PRO A 116 1.52 -3.42 -12.17
C PRO A 116 0.19 -3.63 -11.46
N ARG A 117 0.22 -4.31 -10.31
CA ARG A 117 -0.92 -4.53 -9.41
C ARG A 117 -0.46 -4.42 -7.97
N GLY A 118 -1.14 -3.59 -7.18
CA GLY A 118 -0.73 -3.31 -5.81
C GLY A 118 -0.76 -4.56 -4.93
N LYS A 119 0.36 -4.80 -4.24
CA LYS A 119 0.57 -5.79 -3.19
C LYS A 119 0.98 -5.05 -1.92
N VAL A 120 0.01 -4.37 -1.34
CA VAL A 120 0.12 -3.47 -0.18
C VAL A 120 -1.29 -3.23 0.34
N LEU A 121 -1.46 -2.80 1.59
CA LEU A 121 -2.74 -2.32 2.10
C LEU A 121 -3.31 -1.22 1.16
N GLY A 122 -4.60 -1.31 0.83
CA GLY A 122 -5.25 -0.51 -0.23
C GLY A 122 -5.08 -1.10 -1.64
N GLY A 123 -4.12 -2.00 -1.85
CA GLY A 123 -3.89 -2.71 -3.11
C GLY A 123 -3.61 -1.76 -4.27
N SER A 124 -4.31 -1.94 -5.39
CA SER A 124 -4.04 -1.14 -6.60
C SER A 124 -4.39 0.34 -6.44
N SER A 125 -5.29 0.73 -5.53
CA SER A 125 -5.51 2.17 -5.26
C SER A 125 -4.34 2.85 -4.56
N SER A 126 -3.41 2.09 -3.97
CA SER A 126 -2.20 2.63 -3.34
C SER A 126 -1.04 2.82 -4.33
N ILE A 127 -1.16 2.27 -5.55
CA ILE A 127 -0.13 2.37 -6.59
C ILE A 127 -0.69 2.86 -7.94
N ASN A 128 -1.87 3.49 -7.92
CA ASN A 128 -2.52 4.04 -9.10
C ASN A 128 -2.01 5.47 -9.40
N TYR A 129 -2.56 6.07 -10.44
CA TYR A 129 -2.34 7.47 -10.80
C TYR A 129 -3.41 8.40 -10.18
N MET A 130 -3.71 8.20 -8.88
CA MET A 130 -4.80 8.79 -8.05
C MET A 130 -6.05 7.91 -7.96
#